data_AF-A0A1B9MCG6-F1
#
_entry.id   AF-A0A1B9MCG6-F1
#
_cell.length_a   1.000
_cell.length_b   1.000
_cell.length_c   1.000
_cell.angle_alpha   90.00
_cell.angle_beta   90.00
_cell.angle_gamma   90.00
#
_symmetry.space_group_name_H-M   'P 1'
#
loop_
_entity.id
_entity.type
_entity.pdbx_description
1 polymer ?
#
loop_
_entity_poly.entity_id
_entity_poly.type
_entity_poly.pdbx_seq_one_letter_code
_entity_poly.pdbx_strand_id
1 'polypeptide(L)'
;MKIKNIPLVLLLILSSPVLGSTYVYKGHIANKEITLYSDSNFINAFWVDKDDHKQIQHPLSSDCKFISSCDNVSKQTDLTLYDDTDIYIDNNTNQIKFKDSISYFKFNHIWAEQNKAPKIFNQNLMGYWFDGKKNQQYTVTLQKQFEISNKKEDEFNHLELLQSDSSDKAYFTAVLSKKKQEKIRLVGINIYAKNNHQLLQKIRNLNYSYNYFNSIELKDINFDGQLDLAIKKYPSQSRLGDNEDYYINVNGKFVATNLWGSNIYFNSKDNTATGQKDCYDYNEKQQKILTTIQSIYHYKKHQYIHMKNSCQLKNIDTNQDRQCNDNEYNNCLLKRNNIHFDNPHYIDEDNILYKNMVWYKGKMIDGYVYDDD
;
A
#
# COMPACT_ATOMS: atom_id res chain seq x y z
N MET A 1 51.16 4.71 -32.30
CA MET A 1 50.24 5.36 -31.33
C MET A 1 49.41 4.25 -30.67
N LYS A 2 49.72 3.87 -29.43
CA LYS A 2 49.03 2.78 -28.73
C LYS A 2 47.88 3.38 -27.91
N ILE A 3 46.65 3.12 -28.31
CA ILE A 3 45.45 3.47 -27.54
C ILE A 3 45.38 2.48 -26.37
N LYS A 4 45.54 2.99 -25.14
CA LYS A 4 45.33 2.23 -23.91
C LYS A 4 43.82 2.02 -23.73
N ASN A 5 43.40 0.75 -23.65
CA ASN A 5 42.07 0.39 -23.18
C ASN A 5 41.94 0.79 -21.71
N ILE A 6 41.13 1.82 -21.43
CA ILE A 6 40.62 2.11 -20.10
C ILE A 6 39.43 1.17 -19.91
N PRO A 7 39.44 0.25 -18.93
CA PRO A 7 38.24 -0.51 -18.63
C PRO A 7 37.22 0.47 -18.06
N LEU A 8 36.12 0.65 -18.80
CA LEU A 8 34.93 1.34 -18.36
C LEU A 8 34.37 0.54 -17.19
N VAL A 9 34.80 0.85 -15.97
CA VAL A 9 34.15 0.38 -14.75
C VAL A 9 32.78 1.04 -14.75
N LEU A 10 31.78 0.30 -15.21
CA LEU A 10 30.38 0.61 -15.03
C LEU A 10 30.18 0.67 -13.51
N LEU A 11 30.21 1.88 -12.94
CA LEU A 11 29.67 2.12 -11.61
C LEU A 11 28.17 1.83 -11.71
N LEU A 12 27.80 0.57 -11.47
CA LEU A 12 26.46 0.24 -10.98
C LEU A 12 26.35 0.97 -9.64
N ILE A 13 25.83 2.20 -9.70
CA ILE A 13 25.21 2.82 -8.55
C ILE A 13 24.05 1.89 -8.23
N LEU A 14 24.31 0.91 -7.38
CA LEU A 14 23.27 0.24 -6.60
C LEU A 14 22.74 1.34 -5.68
N SER A 15 21.85 2.18 -6.21
CA SER A 15 20.88 2.88 -5.39
C SER A 15 20.13 1.76 -4.71
N SER A 16 20.58 1.38 -3.53
CA SER A 16 19.81 0.49 -2.68
C SER A 16 18.57 1.30 -2.37
N PRO A 17 17.38 0.92 -2.87
CA PRO A 17 16.16 1.53 -2.39
C PRO A 17 16.23 1.37 -0.88
N VAL A 18 16.09 2.48 -0.17
CA VAL A 18 15.99 2.47 1.28
C VAL A 18 14.73 1.66 1.57
N LEU A 19 14.90 0.37 1.86
CA LEU A 19 13.82 -0.52 2.25
C LEU A 19 13.18 0.08 3.50
N GLY A 20 11.94 0.58 3.37
CA GLY A 20 11.19 1.13 4.49
C GLY A 20 10.82 0.01 5.45
N SER A 21 11.29 0.09 6.70
CA SER A 21 10.85 -0.79 7.79
C SER A 21 9.64 -0.18 8.49
N THR A 22 8.78 -1.01 9.08
CA THR A 22 7.75 -0.57 10.02
C THR A 22 8.15 -0.90 11.45
N TYR A 23 8.01 0.09 12.32
CA TYR A 23 8.34 -0.01 13.73
C TYR A 23 7.08 0.18 14.56
N VAL A 24 6.94 -0.65 15.60
CA VAL A 24 5.86 -0.54 16.57
C VAL A 24 6.47 -0.44 17.96
N TYR A 25 6.14 0.64 18.65
CA TYR A 25 6.59 0.92 20.01
C TYR A 25 5.40 0.99 20.94
N LYS A 26 5.58 0.55 22.18
CA LYS A 26 4.54 0.57 23.19
C LYS A 26 5.10 1.13 24.49
N GLY A 27 4.30 1.93 25.19
CA GLY A 27 4.70 2.51 26.46
C GLY A 27 3.64 3.44 26.98
N HIS A 28 4.06 4.50 27.68
CA HIS A 28 3.12 5.40 28.34
C HIS A 28 3.38 6.87 28.03
N ILE A 29 2.29 7.65 27.95
CA ILE A 29 2.29 9.10 28.13
C ILE A 29 1.63 9.37 29.48
N ALA A 30 2.42 9.84 30.45
CA ALA A 30 1.98 9.87 31.84
C ALA A 30 1.46 8.49 32.29
N ASN A 31 0.17 8.36 32.60
CA ASN A 31 -0.46 7.11 33.04
C ASN A 31 -1.23 6.39 31.93
N LYS A 32 -1.23 6.91 30.70
CA LYS A 32 -1.97 6.34 29.57
C LYS A 32 -1.08 5.43 28.75
N GLU A 33 -1.48 4.18 28.57
CA GLU A 33 -0.77 3.25 27.69
C GLU A 33 -1.05 3.61 26.23
N ILE A 34 0.01 3.75 25.43
CA ILE A 34 -0.08 4.06 24.01
C ILE A 34 0.72 3.07 23.17
N THR A 35 0.33 2.97 21.90
CA THR A 35 1.14 2.31 20.88
C THR A 35 1.43 3.29 19.75
N LEU A 36 2.71 3.46 19.41
CA LEU A 36 3.20 4.29 18.32
C LEU A 36 3.60 3.38 17.15
N TYR A 37 3.04 3.66 15.99
CA TYR A 37 3.34 3.02 14.72
C TYR A 37 4.10 4.02 13.84
N SER A 38 5.17 3.57 13.19
CA SER A 38 5.95 4.42 12.29
C SER A 38 6.61 3.65 11.17
N ASP A 39 6.79 4.28 10.01
CA ASP A 39 7.81 3.87 9.05
C ASP A 39 9.23 4.29 9.49
N SER A 40 10.24 3.85 8.76
CA SER A 40 11.66 4.09 9.09
C SER A 40 12.07 5.56 9.07
N ASN A 41 11.35 6.39 8.32
CA ASN A 41 11.67 7.80 8.17
C ASN A 41 10.77 8.69 9.03
N PHE A 42 9.84 8.09 9.78
CA PHE A 42 8.77 8.78 10.49
C PHE A 42 8.02 9.76 9.57
N ILE A 43 7.90 9.39 8.30
CA ILE A 43 7.07 10.11 7.33
C ILE A 43 5.63 9.71 7.61
N ASN A 44 5.35 8.42 7.72
CA ASN A 44 4.05 7.93 8.16
C ASN A 44 4.20 7.42 9.59
N ALA A 45 3.66 8.17 10.54
CA ALA A 45 3.58 7.79 11.93
C ALA A 45 2.19 8.12 12.49
N PHE A 46 1.72 7.31 13.42
CA PHE A 46 0.52 7.58 14.18
C PHE A 46 0.58 6.84 15.52
N TRP A 47 -0.15 7.32 16.51
CA TRP A 47 -0.29 6.63 17.78
C TRP A 47 -1.75 6.39 18.14
N VAL A 48 -1.98 5.40 18.98
CA VAL A 48 -3.31 5.06 19.52
C VAL A 48 -3.24 4.98 21.04
N ASP A 49 -4.26 5.49 21.71
CA ASP A 49 -4.51 5.27 23.13
C ASP A 49 -5.11 3.86 23.30
N LYS A 50 -4.52 3.04 24.16
CA LYS A 50 -4.99 1.67 24.42
C LYS A 50 -6.43 1.66 24.93
N ASP A 51 -6.79 2.68 25.72
CA ASP A 51 -8.10 2.78 26.36
C ASP A 51 -9.12 3.54 25.48
N ASP A 52 -8.71 3.99 24.28
CA ASP A 52 -9.65 4.57 23.33
C ASP A 52 -10.48 3.49 22.63
N HIS A 53 -11.71 3.35 23.09
CA HIS A 53 -12.75 2.51 22.48
C HIS A 53 -13.10 2.90 21.05
N LYS A 54 -12.63 4.03 20.53
CA LYS A 54 -12.78 4.40 19.12
C LYS A 54 -11.55 4.05 18.29
N GLN A 55 -10.45 3.63 18.91
CA GLN A 55 -9.16 3.38 18.26
C GLN A 55 -8.80 4.52 17.30
N ILE A 56 -8.95 5.76 17.78
CA ILE A 56 -8.60 6.95 17.01
C ILE A 56 -7.09 6.91 16.81
N GLN A 57 -6.71 6.89 15.55
CA GLN A 57 -5.33 7.09 15.16
C GLN A 57 -5.06 8.58 15.18
N HIS A 58 -4.02 8.96 15.90
CA HIS A 58 -3.52 10.32 15.95
C HIS A 58 -2.34 10.41 14.97
N PRO A 59 -2.59 10.84 13.72
CA PRO A 59 -1.55 10.96 12.70
C PRO A 59 -0.50 11.99 13.14
N LEU A 60 0.75 11.67 12.82
CA LEU A 60 1.91 12.44 13.19
C LEU A 60 2.75 12.79 11.97
N SER A 61 3.25 14.03 11.93
CA SER A 61 4.24 14.47 10.94
C SER A 61 5.52 14.91 11.60
N SER A 62 6.63 14.49 10.99
CA SER A 62 7.96 14.92 11.37
C SER A 62 8.28 16.32 10.85
N ASP A 63 9.12 17.05 11.59
CA ASP A 63 9.66 18.36 11.20
C ASP A 63 10.15 18.40 9.73
N CYS A 64 10.73 17.30 9.24
CA CYS A 64 11.39 17.26 7.94
C CYS A 64 10.43 17.26 6.74
N LYS A 65 9.15 16.90 6.93
CA LYS A 65 8.11 17.09 5.90
C LYS A 65 7.91 18.56 5.55
N PHE A 66 8.17 19.47 6.49
CA PHE A 66 7.88 20.90 6.33
C PHE A 66 9.02 21.68 5.65
N ILE A 67 10.21 21.08 5.54
CA ILE A 67 11.42 21.73 4.99
C ILE A 67 11.74 21.20 3.58
N SER A 68 10.87 20.35 2.99
CA SER A 68 11.04 19.75 1.65
C SER A 68 12.36 18.98 1.44
N SER A 69 13.04 18.59 2.52
CA SER A 69 14.23 17.75 2.46
C SER A 69 14.47 17.09 3.82
N CYS A 70 14.18 15.79 3.92
CA CYS A 70 14.69 14.94 5.00
C CYS A 70 16.14 14.48 4.74
N ASP A 71 16.69 14.78 3.55
CA ASP A 71 18.03 14.36 3.09
C ASP A 71 19.15 15.30 3.58
N ASN A 72 18.83 16.55 3.94
CA ASN A 72 19.82 17.58 4.27
C ASN A 72 20.03 17.83 5.77
N VAL A 73 19.38 17.09 6.67
CA VAL A 73 19.51 17.32 8.12
C VAL A 73 20.73 16.58 8.66
N SER A 74 21.90 17.19 8.49
CA SER A 74 23.13 16.69 9.10
C SER A 74 23.02 16.75 10.64
N LYS A 75 22.92 15.59 11.29
CA LYS A 75 22.98 15.40 12.76
C LYS A 75 21.73 15.86 13.54
N GLN A 76 20.55 15.38 13.16
CA GLN A 76 19.40 15.48 14.08
C GLN A 76 19.58 14.45 15.20
N THR A 77 19.78 14.91 16.44
CA THR A 77 19.80 14.04 17.64
C THR A 77 18.41 13.87 18.25
N ASP A 78 17.46 14.68 17.83
CA ASP A 78 16.11 14.72 18.36
C ASP A 78 15.10 14.59 17.22
N LEU A 79 13.97 13.92 17.45
CA LEU A 79 12.85 13.84 16.52
C LEU A 79 11.63 14.50 17.15
N THR A 80 11.05 15.47 16.45
CA THR A 80 9.75 16.03 16.80
C THR A 80 8.69 15.48 15.87
N LEU A 81 7.58 15.01 16.44
CA LEU A 81 6.42 14.51 15.73
C LEU A 81 5.19 15.30 16.19
N TYR A 82 4.63 16.11 15.31
CA TYR A 82 3.45 16.94 15.62
C TYR A 82 2.18 16.21 15.31
N ASP A 83 1.11 16.50 16.06
CA ASP A 83 -0.24 16.08 15.71
C ASP A 83 -0.66 16.76 14.39
N ASP A 84 -0.88 15.95 13.35
CA ASP A 84 -1.22 16.44 12.01
C ASP A 84 -2.50 17.26 11.97
N THR A 85 -3.42 17.02 12.92
CA THR A 85 -4.70 17.74 12.99
C THR A 85 -4.54 19.21 13.37
N ASP A 86 -3.38 19.59 13.92
CA ASP A 86 -3.04 20.96 14.34
C ASP A 86 -2.16 21.70 13.31
N ILE A 87 -1.96 21.09 12.14
CA ILE A 87 -1.19 21.64 11.02
C ILE A 87 -2.15 22.05 9.90
N TYR A 88 -1.94 23.21 9.30
CA TYR A 88 -2.75 23.69 8.17
C TYR A 88 -1.91 24.50 7.18
N ILE A 89 -2.37 24.58 5.94
CA ILE A 89 -1.77 25.45 4.92
C ILE A 89 -2.51 26.80 4.97
N ASP A 90 -1.77 27.88 5.16
CA ASP A 90 -2.31 29.22 5.04
C ASP A 90 -2.63 29.52 3.58
N ASN A 91 -3.92 29.74 3.27
CA ASN A 91 -4.37 29.93 1.90
C ASN A 91 -3.81 31.21 1.24
N ASN A 92 -3.33 32.19 2.00
CA ASN A 92 -2.79 33.43 1.46
C ASN A 92 -1.30 33.32 1.14
N THR A 93 -0.54 32.65 2.01
CA THR A 93 0.92 32.52 1.85
C THR A 93 1.34 31.20 1.22
N ASN A 94 0.43 30.23 1.14
CA ASN A 94 0.70 28.83 0.79
C ASN A 94 1.80 28.21 1.67
N GLN A 95 1.93 28.70 2.91
CA GLN A 95 2.90 28.21 3.88
C GLN A 95 2.20 27.36 4.94
N ILE A 96 2.95 26.40 5.47
CA ILE A 96 2.50 25.56 6.57
C ILE A 96 2.49 26.38 7.87
N LYS A 97 1.37 26.32 8.59
CA LYS A 97 1.17 26.94 9.89
C LYS A 97 0.71 25.90 10.91
N PHE A 98 0.97 26.23 12.16
CA PHE A 98 0.59 25.43 13.31
C PHE A 98 -0.49 26.17 14.10
N LYS A 99 -1.42 25.43 14.71
CA LYS A 99 -2.30 26.01 15.73
C LYS A 99 -1.48 26.35 16.97
N ASP A 100 -1.88 27.39 17.68
CA ASP A 100 -1.21 27.81 18.93
C ASP A 100 -1.20 26.71 20.00
N SER A 101 -2.18 25.80 19.96
CA SER A 101 -2.34 24.69 20.90
C SER A 101 -1.73 23.37 20.42
N ILE A 102 -0.77 23.40 19.49
CA ILE A 102 -0.22 22.19 18.87
C ILE A 102 0.41 21.25 19.90
N SER A 103 0.04 19.97 19.78
CA SER A 103 0.65 18.90 20.57
C SER A 103 1.71 18.18 19.76
N TYR A 104 2.77 17.72 20.41
CA TYR A 104 3.86 17.01 19.75
C TYR A 104 4.61 16.06 20.68
N PHE A 105 5.19 15.00 20.11
CA PHE A 105 6.25 14.24 20.75
C PHE A 105 7.60 14.87 20.43
N LYS A 106 8.48 14.92 21.41
CA LYS A 106 9.90 15.14 21.19
C LYS A 106 10.70 14.00 21.80
N PHE A 107 11.38 13.24 20.96
CA PHE A 107 12.26 12.14 21.35
C PHE A 107 13.72 12.58 21.23
N ASN A 108 14.54 12.23 22.22
CA ASN A 108 15.96 12.58 22.26
C ASN A 108 16.83 11.37 21.89
N HIS A 109 18.09 11.62 21.53
CA HIS A 109 19.11 10.60 21.23
C HIS A 109 18.75 9.65 20.08
N ILE A 110 18.14 10.20 19.04
CA ILE A 110 17.86 9.48 17.79
C ILE A 110 19.08 9.63 16.89
N TRP A 111 19.71 8.51 16.52
CA TRP A 111 20.92 8.52 15.72
C TRP A 111 20.53 8.47 14.23
N ALA A 112 20.69 9.58 13.52
CA ALA A 112 20.64 9.64 12.06
C ALA A 112 22.07 9.68 11.50
N GLU A 113 22.49 8.63 10.76
CA GLU A 113 23.77 8.63 10.05
C GLU A 113 23.67 9.39 8.72
N GLN A 114 24.75 10.06 8.29
CA GLN A 114 24.79 10.80 7.02
C GLN A 114 24.57 9.88 5.79
N ASN A 115 23.84 10.39 4.80
CA ASN A 115 23.64 9.76 3.48
C ASN A 115 23.01 8.36 3.50
N LYS A 116 22.33 8.01 4.60
CA LYS A 116 21.49 6.84 4.75
C LYS A 116 20.24 7.28 5.50
N ALA A 117 19.09 6.71 5.18
CA ALA A 117 17.85 6.98 5.90
C ALA A 117 18.06 6.91 7.42
N PRO A 118 17.43 7.82 8.20
CA PRO A 118 17.59 7.89 9.65
C PRO A 118 17.30 6.51 10.24
N LYS A 119 18.37 5.87 10.72
CA LYS A 119 18.32 4.48 11.15
C LYS A 119 18.07 4.49 12.66
N ILE A 120 16.81 4.64 13.03
CA ILE A 120 16.39 4.74 14.43
C ILE A 120 16.43 3.34 15.04
N PHE A 121 17.61 2.97 15.53
CA PHE A 121 17.89 1.63 16.07
C PHE A 121 17.54 1.46 17.55
N ASN A 122 17.03 2.49 18.21
CA ASN A 122 16.84 2.40 19.65
C ASN A 122 15.69 1.45 20.00
N GLN A 123 16.01 0.49 20.86
CA GLN A 123 15.03 -0.37 21.51
C GLN A 123 14.03 0.44 22.34
N ASN A 124 14.43 1.63 22.80
CA ASN A 124 13.59 2.53 23.58
C ASN A 124 13.59 3.95 23.00
N LEU A 125 12.41 4.52 22.77
CA LEU A 125 12.22 5.94 22.50
C LEU A 125 11.94 6.65 23.81
N MET A 126 12.76 7.64 24.15
CA MET A 126 12.65 8.41 25.38
C MET A 126 12.54 9.90 25.07
N GLY A 127 11.65 10.59 25.77
CA GLY A 127 11.35 11.97 25.48
C GLY A 127 10.18 12.50 26.28
N TYR A 128 9.44 13.42 25.68
CA TYR A 128 8.20 13.94 26.26
C TYR A 128 7.13 14.16 25.18
N TRP A 129 5.88 14.16 25.62
CA TRP A 129 4.73 14.65 24.88
C TRP A 129 4.35 16.02 25.45
N PHE A 130 4.27 17.02 24.59
CA PHE A 130 3.75 18.34 24.92
C PHE A 130 2.26 18.39 24.55
N ASP A 131 1.41 18.60 25.55
CA ASP A 131 -0.01 18.89 25.41
C ASP A 131 -0.17 20.39 25.20
N GLY A 132 -0.30 20.83 23.94
CA GLY A 132 -0.46 22.25 23.64
C GLY A 132 -1.78 22.83 24.12
N LYS A 133 -2.81 22.00 24.38
CA LYS A 133 -4.10 22.46 24.92
C LYS A 133 -4.01 22.76 26.41
N LYS A 134 -3.21 21.98 27.15
CA LYS A 134 -2.98 22.19 28.59
C LYS A 134 -1.71 22.97 28.89
N ASN A 135 -0.89 23.24 27.87
CA ASN A 135 0.45 23.80 28.01
C ASN A 135 1.30 23.01 29.02
N GLN A 136 1.29 21.68 28.91
CA GLN A 136 1.91 20.77 29.88
C GLN A 136 2.76 19.71 29.18
N GLN A 137 3.88 19.34 29.80
CA GLN A 137 4.76 18.28 29.33
C GLN A 137 4.59 17.00 30.17
N TYR A 138 4.63 15.86 29.49
CA TYR A 138 4.55 14.54 30.11
C TYR A 138 5.70 13.68 29.61
N THR A 139 6.41 13.03 30.51
CA THR A 139 7.46 12.09 30.13
C THR A 139 6.90 10.94 29.30
N VAL A 140 7.66 10.54 28.28
CA VAL A 140 7.33 9.43 27.39
C VAL A 140 8.49 8.45 27.36
N THR A 141 8.18 7.18 27.53
CA THR A 141 9.12 6.07 27.34
C THR A 141 8.40 4.96 26.61
N LEU A 142 8.84 4.65 25.39
CA LEU A 142 8.25 3.63 24.53
C LEU A 142 9.29 2.57 24.20
N GLN A 143 8.94 1.30 24.40
CA GLN A 143 9.78 0.16 24.07
C GLN A 143 9.35 -0.44 22.73
N LYS A 144 10.32 -0.73 21.86
CA LYS A 144 10.09 -1.42 20.59
C LYS A 144 9.49 -2.79 20.85
N GLN A 145 8.33 -3.05 20.27
CA GLN A 145 7.66 -4.34 20.36
C GLN A 145 8.10 -5.25 19.21
N PHE A 146 8.09 -4.72 17.99
CA PHE A 146 8.55 -5.43 16.81
C PHE A 146 8.97 -4.46 15.70
N GLU A 147 9.69 -5.02 14.73
CA GLU A 147 10.12 -4.38 13.50
C GLU A 147 9.74 -5.31 12.35
N ILE A 148 9.04 -4.77 11.36
CA ILE A 148 8.75 -5.47 10.11
C ILE A 148 9.74 -4.93 9.08
N SER A 149 10.64 -5.80 8.61
CA SER A 149 11.67 -5.41 7.64
C SER A 149 11.83 -6.46 6.54
N ASN A 150 12.34 -6.02 5.40
CA ASN A 150 12.61 -6.89 4.25
C ASN A 150 13.95 -7.67 4.36
N LYS A 151 14.60 -7.70 5.53
CA LYS A 151 15.84 -8.47 5.73
C LYS A 151 15.60 -9.95 5.40
N LYS A 152 16.59 -10.57 4.74
CA LYS A 152 16.50 -11.98 4.28
C LYS A 152 16.38 -13.00 5.42
N GLU A 153 16.96 -12.68 6.57
CA GLU A 153 16.97 -13.58 7.73
C GLU A 153 15.74 -13.44 8.63
N ASP A 154 14.92 -12.40 8.42
CA ASP A 154 13.71 -12.18 9.20
C ASP A 154 12.67 -13.26 8.87
N GLU A 155 12.04 -13.80 9.90
CA GLU A 155 10.99 -14.80 9.81
C GLU A 155 9.94 -14.50 10.88
N PHE A 156 8.68 -14.50 10.46
CA PHE A 156 7.56 -14.35 11.37
C PHE A 156 6.31 -14.97 10.74
N ASN A 157 5.44 -15.46 11.59
CA ASN A 157 4.19 -16.07 11.18
C ASN A 157 3.06 -15.42 11.99
N HIS A 158 2.02 -14.94 11.32
CA HIS A 158 0.86 -14.29 11.94
C HIS A 158 1.20 -13.04 12.78
N LEU A 159 2.03 -12.14 12.25
CA LEU A 159 2.23 -10.83 12.86
C LEU A 159 1.05 -9.91 12.51
N GLU A 160 0.41 -9.29 13.51
CA GLU A 160 -0.70 -8.35 13.29
C GLU A 160 -0.23 -6.90 13.28
N LEU A 161 -0.61 -6.17 12.23
CA LEU A 161 -0.30 -4.74 12.06
C LEU A 161 -1.59 -3.94 11.90
N LEU A 162 -1.82 -2.95 12.77
CA LEU A 162 -2.96 -2.04 12.69
C LEU A 162 -2.96 -1.29 11.34
N GLN A 163 -4.11 -1.24 10.69
CA GLN A 163 -4.29 -0.52 9.42
C GLN A 163 -4.86 0.87 9.66
N SER A 164 -4.53 1.82 8.80
CA SER A 164 -4.91 3.23 8.89
C SER A 164 -6.42 3.45 8.80
N ASP A 165 -7.07 2.72 7.89
CA ASP A 165 -8.51 2.81 7.70
C ASP A 165 -9.30 2.06 8.79
N SER A 166 -10.42 2.66 9.18
CA SER A 166 -11.37 2.08 10.13
C SER A 166 -12.78 2.63 9.91
N SER A 167 -13.80 1.90 10.34
CA SER A 167 -15.19 2.37 10.34
C SER A 167 -15.56 2.92 11.72
N ASP A 168 -16.77 3.47 11.86
CA ASP A 168 -17.29 3.88 13.16
C ASP A 168 -17.40 2.73 14.17
N LYS A 169 -17.55 1.49 13.69
CA LYS A 169 -17.84 0.31 14.52
C LYS A 169 -16.67 -0.68 14.62
N ALA A 170 -15.73 -0.65 13.68
CA ALA A 170 -14.68 -1.65 13.57
C ALA A 170 -13.33 -1.06 13.12
N TYR A 171 -12.24 -1.67 13.58
CA TYR A 171 -10.88 -1.44 13.11
C TYR A 171 -10.28 -2.75 12.57
N PHE A 172 -9.21 -2.62 11.78
CA PHE A 172 -8.67 -3.72 11.00
C PHE A 172 -7.18 -3.90 11.28
N THR A 173 -6.72 -5.15 11.32
CA THR A 173 -5.29 -5.47 11.33
C THR A 173 -4.94 -6.33 10.12
N ALA A 174 -3.81 -6.02 9.49
CA ALA A 174 -3.16 -6.88 8.52
C ALA A 174 -2.47 -8.04 9.24
N VAL A 175 -2.73 -9.27 8.80
CA VAL A 175 -2.04 -10.46 9.28
C VAL A 175 -0.92 -10.78 8.29
N LEU A 176 0.32 -10.69 8.76
CA LEU A 176 1.52 -10.79 7.93
C LEU A 176 2.30 -12.07 8.23
N SER A 177 2.94 -12.59 7.20
CA SER A 177 3.85 -13.74 7.30
C SER A 177 5.06 -13.53 6.42
N LYS A 178 6.20 -14.07 6.86
CA LYS A 178 7.45 -14.10 6.11
C LYS A 178 8.24 -15.33 6.52
N LYS A 179 8.72 -16.10 5.53
CA LYS A 179 9.78 -17.09 5.74
C LYS A 179 11.13 -16.47 5.37
N LYS A 180 12.22 -17.09 5.84
CA LYS A 180 13.57 -16.69 5.44
C LYS A 180 13.71 -16.68 3.93
N GLN A 181 14.45 -15.71 3.41
CA GLN A 181 14.67 -15.46 1.98
C GLN A 181 13.42 -15.07 1.17
N GLU A 182 12.22 -15.13 1.74
CA GLU A 182 10.98 -14.72 1.09
C GLU A 182 10.62 -13.26 1.40
N LYS A 183 9.76 -12.69 0.55
CA LYS A 183 9.13 -11.39 0.80
C LYS A 183 8.06 -11.50 1.89
N ILE A 184 7.74 -10.37 2.52
CA ILE A 184 6.61 -10.28 3.44
C ILE A 184 5.32 -10.45 2.63
N ARG A 185 4.41 -11.28 3.13
CA ARG A 185 3.08 -11.50 2.55
C ARG A 185 1.99 -11.12 3.52
N LEU A 186 0.96 -10.46 2.99
CA LEU A 186 -0.33 -10.28 3.64
C LEU A 186 -1.13 -11.58 3.46
N VAL A 187 -1.37 -12.27 4.57
CA VAL A 187 -2.04 -13.59 4.60
C VAL A 187 -3.47 -13.55 5.13
N GLY A 188 -3.88 -12.40 5.67
CA GLY A 188 -5.24 -12.20 6.15
C GLY A 188 -5.51 -10.78 6.65
N ILE A 189 -6.78 -10.50 6.94
CA ILE A 189 -7.24 -9.30 7.65
C ILE A 189 -8.08 -9.76 8.84
N ASN A 190 -7.76 -9.26 10.03
CA ASN A 190 -8.62 -9.42 11.20
C ASN A 190 -9.42 -8.15 11.42
N ILE A 191 -10.71 -8.33 11.74
CA ILE A 191 -11.67 -7.25 11.95
C ILE A 191 -12.11 -7.31 13.40
N TYR A 192 -11.97 -6.19 14.10
CA TYR A 192 -12.27 -6.08 15.53
C TYR A 192 -13.33 -5.01 15.78
N ALA A 193 -14.20 -5.26 16.75
CA ALA A 193 -15.15 -4.26 17.19
C ALA A 193 -14.42 -3.17 17.98
N LYS A 194 -14.71 -1.90 17.69
CA LYS A 194 -14.09 -0.76 18.38
C LYS A 194 -14.50 -0.70 19.86
N ASN A 195 -15.78 -0.89 20.14
CA ASN A 195 -16.36 -0.74 21.48
C ASN A 195 -15.78 -1.68 22.56
N ASN A 196 -15.32 -2.89 22.18
CA ASN A 196 -14.87 -3.89 23.14
C ASN A 196 -13.62 -4.67 22.68
N HIS A 197 -13.01 -4.30 21.56
CA HIS A 197 -11.85 -4.96 20.95
C HIS A 197 -12.05 -6.45 20.64
N GLN A 198 -13.30 -6.92 20.56
CA GLN A 198 -13.60 -8.31 20.23
C GLN A 198 -13.35 -8.56 18.75
N LEU A 199 -12.66 -9.66 18.45
CA LEU A 199 -12.52 -10.14 17.09
C LEU A 199 -13.89 -10.52 16.51
N LEU A 200 -14.31 -9.84 15.44
CA LEU A 200 -15.56 -10.06 14.72
C LEU A 200 -15.40 -11.08 13.59
N GLN A 201 -14.32 -10.95 12.82
CA GLN A 201 -14.11 -11.76 11.62
C GLN A 201 -12.62 -11.88 11.29
N LYS A 202 -12.26 -13.02 10.67
CA LYS A 202 -10.96 -13.21 10.00
C LYS A 202 -11.18 -13.49 8.52
N ILE A 203 -10.60 -12.66 7.66
CA ILE A 203 -10.38 -12.95 6.24
C ILE A 203 -9.01 -13.64 6.17
N ARG A 204 -8.94 -14.84 5.57
CA ARG A 204 -7.76 -15.70 5.58
C ARG A 204 -7.40 -16.15 4.17
N ASN A 205 -6.22 -16.77 4.05
CA ASN A 205 -5.70 -17.36 2.81
C ASN A 205 -5.47 -16.32 1.71
N LEU A 206 -5.12 -15.10 2.12
CA LEU A 206 -4.64 -14.09 1.19
C LEU A 206 -3.19 -14.42 0.82
N ASN A 207 -2.77 -13.99 -0.36
CA ASN A 207 -1.38 -14.10 -0.79
C ASN A 207 -0.97 -12.80 -1.49
N TYR A 208 -1.08 -11.70 -0.75
CA TYR A 208 -0.87 -10.35 -1.26
C TYR A 208 0.46 -9.78 -0.76
N SER A 209 0.92 -8.71 -1.40
CA SER A 209 2.11 -7.99 -1.00
C SER A 209 1.89 -7.20 0.28
N TYR A 210 2.99 -6.85 0.94
CA TYR A 210 2.97 -6.01 2.13
C TYR A 210 2.77 -4.54 1.75
N ASN A 211 1.69 -3.93 2.24
CA ASN A 211 1.29 -2.55 1.92
C ASN A 211 1.39 -1.61 3.13
N TYR A 212 2.33 -1.87 4.05
CA TYR A 212 2.51 -1.08 5.26
C TYR A 212 1.19 -0.93 6.06
N PHE A 213 0.78 0.30 6.34
CA PHE A 213 -0.44 0.62 7.08
C PHE A 213 -1.69 0.68 6.20
N ASN A 214 -1.55 0.54 4.88
CA ASN A 214 -2.58 0.87 3.88
C ASN A 214 -2.98 -0.36 3.04
N SER A 215 -3.02 -1.55 3.64
CA SER A 215 -3.42 -2.79 2.94
C SER A 215 -4.91 -2.86 2.66
N ILE A 216 -5.70 -1.98 3.25
CA ILE A 216 -7.15 -1.92 3.06
C ILE A 216 -7.58 -0.51 2.67
N GLU A 217 -8.75 -0.42 2.06
CA GLU A 217 -9.51 0.80 1.85
C GLU A 217 -10.98 0.53 2.18
N LEU A 218 -11.68 1.54 2.73
CA LEU A 218 -13.11 1.49 2.95
C LEU A 218 -13.87 2.34 1.94
N LYS A 219 -14.83 1.73 1.23
CA LYS A 219 -15.65 2.40 0.20
C LYS A 219 -17.00 1.73 0.07
N ASP A 220 -18.03 2.49 -0.28
CA ASP A 220 -19.35 1.95 -0.60
C ASP A 220 -19.33 1.37 -2.02
N ILE A 221 -19.18 0.05 -2.12
CA ILE A 221 -19.17 -0.65 -3.40
C ILE A 221 -20.53 -1.24 -3.72
N ASN A 222 -21.49 -1.23 -2.81
CA ASN A 222 -22.77 -1.91 -2.97
C ASN A 222 -23.94 -0.91 -3.12
N PHE A 223 -23.65 0.38 -3.03
CA PHE A 223 -24.53 1.52 -3.20
C PHE A 223 -25.59 1.67 -2.09
N ASP A 224 -25.33 1.17 -0.88
CA ASP A 224 -26.24 1.23 0.27
C ASP A 224 -25.89 2.32 1.29
N GLY A 225 -24.82 3.09 1.06
CA GLY A 225 -24.33 4.15 1.93
C GLY A 225 -23.51 3.66 3.13
N GLN A 226 -23.28 2.35 3.27
CA GLN A 226 -22.36 1.78 4.25
C GLN A 226 -21.02 1.45 3.61
N LEU A 227 -19.95 1.60 4.39
CA LEU A 227 -18.63 1.28 3.91
C LEU A 227 -18.43 -0.23 3.85
N ASP A 228 -18.03 -0.70 2.67
CA ASP A 228 -17.53 -2.03 2.38
C ASP A 228 -15.99 -2.04 2.45
N LEU A 229 -15.37 -3.20 2.24
CA LEU A 229 -13.93 -3.39 2.37
C LEU A 229 -13.30 -3.73 1.01
N ALA A 230 -12.24 -3.00 0.65
CA ALA A 230 -11.32 -3.38 -0.40
C ALA A 230 -9.95 -3.72 0.20
N ILE A 231 -9.35 -4.81 -0.25
CA ILE A 231 -8.03 -5.25 0.20
C ILE A 231 -7.06 -5.13 -0.97
N LYS A 232 -6.02 -4.32 -0.80
CA LYS A 232 -4.99 -4.11 -1.81
C LYS A 232 -4.12 -5.35 -1.95
N LYS A 233 -3.98 -5.81 -3.18
CA LYS A 233 -3.14 -6.97 -3.50
C LYS A 233 -1.66 -6.60 -3.61
N TYR A 234 -1.36 -5.38 -4.03
CA TYR A 234 -0.01 -4.89 -4.36
C TYR A 234 0.21 -3.45 -3.86
N PRO A 235 1.47 -3.02 -3.68
CA PRO A 235 1.79 -1.65 -3.30
C PRO A 235 1.37 -0.66 -4.39
N SER A 236 1.08 0.56 -3.96
CA SER A 236 0.85 1.68 -4.89
C SER A 236 2.09 1.87 -5.75
N GLN A 237 1.93 1.94 -7.08
CA GLN A 237 2.98 2.02 -8.12
C GLN A 237 3.53 0.68 -8.64
N SER A 238 3.34 -0.43 -7.93
CA SER A 238 3.80 -1.74 -8.44
C SER A 238 3.01 -2.20 -9.66
N ARG A 239 1.86 -1.58 -9.96
CA ARG A 239 1.01 -1.86 -11.12
C ARG A 239 0.27 -0.65 -11.64
N LEU A 240 0.00 -0.69 -12.94
CA LEU A 240 -1.01 0.16 -13.55
C LEU A 240 -2.40 -0.30 -13.13
N GLY A 241 -3.01 0.50 -12.25
CA GLY A 241 -4.40 0.34 -11.84
C GLY A 241 -4.63 -0.39 -10.53
N ASP A 242 -5.76 -0.09 -9.92
CA ASP A 242 -6.17 -0.61 -8.62
C ASP A 242 -6.46 -2.11 -8.72
N ASN A 243 -5.72 -2.89 -7.95
CA ASN A 243 -5.81 -4.34 -7.89
C ASN A 243 -6.19 -4.74 -6.48
N GLU A 244 -7.49 -4.83 -6.26
CA GLU A 244 -8.08 -5.07 -4.95
C GLU A 244 -9.02 -6.26 -5.01
N ASP A 245 -9.16 -6.94 -3.88
CA ASP A 245 -10.32 -7.82 -3.66
C ASP A 245 -11.34 -7.12 -2.78
N TYR A 246 -12.59 -7.22 -3.21
CA TYR A 246 -13.70 -6.47 -2.68
C TYR A 246 -14.62 -7.37 -1.84
N TYR A 247 -15.07 -6.85 -0.71
CA TYR A 247 -15.92 -7.54 0.25
C TYR A 247 -17.08 -6.65 0.69
N ILE A 248 -18.30 -7.11 0.45
CA ILE A 248 -19.53 -6.41 0.82
C ILE A 248 -19.79 -6.56 2.32
N ASN A 249 -20.07 -5.46 3.00
CA ASN A 249 -20.48 -5.42 4.39
C ASN A 249 -21.97 -5.79 4.53
N VAL A 250 -22.22 -7.04 4.89
CA VAL A 250 -23.56 -7.53 5.20
C VAL A 250 -23.73 -7.57 6.72
N ASN A 251 -24.34 -6.53 7.29
CA ASN A 251 -24.62 -6.41 8.73
C ASN A 251 -23.37 -6.55 9.62
N GLY A 252 -22.26 -5.92 9.23
CA GLY A 252 -20.98 -5.95 9.96
C GLY A 252 -20.08 -7.14 9.62
N LYS A 253 -20.50 -8.00 8.68
CA LYS A 253 -19.70 -9.11 8.16
C LYS A 253 -19.31 -8.85 6.71
N PHE A 254 -18.04 -8.94 6.40
CA PHE A 254 -17.49 -8.70 5.07
C PHE A 254 -17.51 -9.98 4.24
N VAL A 255 -18.24 -9.99 3.12
CA VAL A 255 -18.46 -11.14 2.24
C VAL A 255 -17.78 -10.89 0.90
N ALA A 256 -16.87 -11.77 0.49
CA ALA A 256 -16.13 -11.64 -0.75
C ALA A 256 -17.07 -11.53 -1.98
N THR A 257 -16.71 -10.64 -2.91
CA THR A 257 -17.36 -10.52 -4.21
C THR A 257 -16.74 -11.48 -5.23
N ASN A 258 -17.40 -11.61 -6.38
CA ASN A 258 -16.92 -12.35 -7.56
C ASN A 258 -16.45 -11.40 -8.68
N LEU A 259 -16.13 -10.15 -8.34
CA LEU A 259 -15.67 -9.16 -9.32
C LEU A 259 -14.32 -9.59 -9.89
N TRP A 260 -14.17 -9.42 -11.19
CA TRP A 260 -12.97 -9.83 -11.93
C TRP A 260 -12.42 -8.67 -12.76
N GLY A 261 -11.09 -8.57 -12.80
CA GLY A 261 -10.35 -7.53 -13.48
C GLY A 261 -9.65 -6.59 -12.49
N SER A 262 -8.91 -5.64 -13.05
CA SER A 262 -8.33 -4.49 -12.35
C SER A 262 -9.19 -3.24 -12.58
N ASN A 263 -8.91 -2.17 -11.84
CA ASN A 263 -9.56 -0.86 -11.98
C ASN A 263 -11.09 -0.97 -11.96
N ILE A 264 -11.64 -1.70 -10.99
CA ILE A 264 -13.09 -1.91 -10.93
C ILE A 264 -13.77 -0.54 -10.79
N TYR A 265 -14.55 -0.18 -11.80
CA TYR A 265 -15.35 1.03 -11.79
C TYR A 265 -16.75 0.75 -11.25
N PHE A 266 -17.10 1.40 -10.15
CA PHE A 266 -18.43 1.31 -9.54
C PHE A 266 -19.31 2.49 -10.00
N ASN A 267 -20.41 2.19 -10.69
CA ASN A 267 -21.38 3.17 -11.17
C ASN A 267 -22.66 3.11 -10.33
N SER A 268 -22.83 4.08 -9.45
CA SER A 268 -23.99 4.21 -8.57
C SER A 268 -25.30 4.60 -9.28
N LYS A 269 -25.26 5.08 -10.53
CA LYS A 269 -26.48 5.42 -11.27
C LYS A 269 -27.25 4.17 -11.70
N ASP A 270 -26.51 3.15 -12.11
CA ASP A 270 -27.06 1.92 -12.69
C ASP A 270 -26.81 0.70 -11.80
N ASN A 271 -26.21 0.90 -10.62
CA ASN A 271 -25.78 -0.14 -9.69
C ASN A 271 -24.92 -1.22 -10.37
N THR A 272 -23.98 -0.79 -11.20
CA THR A 272 -23.09 -1.70 -11.95
C THR A 272 -21.65 -1.55 -11.50
N ALA A 273 -20.90 -2.66 -11.58
CA ALA A 273 -19.45 -2.65 -11.49
C ALA A 273 -18.85 -3.15 -12.81
N THR A 274 -17.79 -2.51 -13.27
CA THR A 274 -17.07 -2.91 -14.48
C THR A 274 -15.61 -3.14 -14.15
N GLY A 275 -15.15 -4.38 -14.26
CA GLY A 275 -13.73 -4.69 -14.17
C GLY A 275 -13.08 -4.76 -15.53
N GLN A 276 -11.80 -4.39 -15.61
CA GLN A 276 -11.06 -4.29 -16.86
C GLN A 276 -9.85 -5.23 -16.87
N LYS A 277 -9.52 -5.76 -18.04
CA LYS A 277 -8.24 -6.39 -18.33
C LYS A 277 -7.71 -5.87 -19.65
N ASP A 278 -6.50 -5.34 -19.62
CA ASP A 278 -5.82 -4.82 -20.80
C ASP A 278 -4.68 -5.75 -21.19
N CYS A 279 -4.67 -6.17 -22.45
CA CYS A 279 -3.63 -7.01 -23.03
C CYS A 279 -2.95 -6.29 -24.18
N TYR A 280 -1.67 -6.03 -24.01
CA TYR A 280 -0.81 -5.40 -25.02
C TYR A 280 -0.14 -6.47 -25.88
N ASP A 281 -0.14 -6.28 -27.20
CA ASP A 281 0.50 -7.20 -28.15
C ASP A 281 0.86 -6.49 -29.47
N TYR A 282 1.37 -7.25 -30.43
CA TYR A 282 1.60 -6.85 -31.80
C TYR A 282 0.72 -7.64 -32.77
N ASN A 283 0.17 -6.96 -33.77
CA ASN A 283 -0.52 -7.64 -34.88
C ASN A 283 0.50 -8.23 -35.90
N GLU A 284 -0.01 -8.90 -36.93
CA GLU A 284 0.81 -9.51 -37.99
C GLU A 284 1.72 -8.51 -38.72
N LYS A 285 1.35 -7.22 -38.74
CA LYS A 285 2.11 -6.12 -39.33
C LYS A 285 3.10 -5.47 -38.36
N GLN A 286 3.34 -6.08 -37.19
CA GLN A 286 4.18 -5.54 -36.12
C GLN A 286 3.69 -4.19 -35.56
N GLN A 287 2.39 -3.90 -35.67
CA GLN A 287 1.79 -2.70 -35.08
C GLN A 287 1.32 -3.00 -33.66
N LYS A 288 1.46 -2.03 -32.76
CA LYS A 288 1.03 -2.13 -31.37
C LYS A 288 -0.50 -2.20 -31.28
N ILE A 289 -0.99 -3.20 -30.56
CA ILE A 289 -2.41 -3.38 -30.28
C ILE A 289 -2.66 -3.48 -28.78
N LEU A 290 -3.79 -2.93 -28.36
CA LEU A 290 -4.36 -3.08 -27.01
C LEU A 290 -5.70 -3.79 -27.14
N THR A 291 -5.82 -4.94 -26.50
CA THR A 291 -7.10 -5.65 -26.34
C THR A 291 -7.62 -5.40 -24.92
N THR A 292 -8.76 -4.75 -24.81
CA THR A 292 -9.41 -4.44 -23.54
C THR A 292 -10.65 -5.32 -23.38
N ILE A 293 -10.63 -6.18 -22.36
CA ILE A 293 -11.80 -6.94 -21.91
C ILE A 293 -12.41 -6.20 -20.73
N GLN A 294 -13.70 -5.92 -20.82
CA GLN A 294 -14.48 -5.38 -19.70
C GLN A 294 -15.51 -6.42 -19.27
N SER A 295 -15.55 -6.70 -17.98
CA SER A 295 -16.54 -7.59 -17.36
C SER A 295 -17.52 -6.75 -16.56
N ILE A 296 -18.80 -6.80 -16.95
CA ILE A 296 -19.84 -5.95 -16.42
C ILE A 296 -20.73 -6.76 -15.50
N TYR A 297 -20.95 -6.24 -14.30
CA TYR A 297 -21.76 -6.84 -13.25
C TYR A 297 -22.86 -5.87 -12.84
N HIS A 298 -24.03 -6.42 -12.52
CA HIS A 298 -25.11 -5.67 -11.89
C HIS A 298 -25.25 -6.13 -10.44
N TYR A 299 -25.29 -5.19 -9.51
CA TYR A 299 -25.51 -5.48 -8.11
C TYR A 299 -27.00 -5.70 -7.82
N LYS A 300 -27.36 -6.85 -7.27
CA LYS A 300 -28.74 -7.17 -6.91
C LYS A 300 -28.78 -8.21 -5.79
N LYS A 301 -29.61 -7.95 -4.77
CA LYS A 301 -29.81 -8.86 -3.63
C LYS A 301 -28.48 -9.23 -2.93
N HIS A 302 -27.65 -8.24 -2.60
CA HIS A 302 -26.38 -8.43 -1.88
C HIS A 302 -25.31 -9.23 -2.63
N GLN A 303 -25.37 -9.24 -3.96
CA GLN A 303 -24.36 -9.92 -4.79
C GLN A 303 -24.21 -9.24 -6.15
N TYR A 304 -23.02 -9.40 -6.72
CA TYR A 304 -22.71 -9.01 -8.08
C TYR A 304 -23.04 -10.13 -9.06
N ILE A 305 -23.96 -9.84 -9.99
CA ILE A 305 -24.38 -10.78 -11.03
C ILE A 305 -23.67 -10.38 -12.31
N HIS A 306 -22.83 -11.28 -12.83
CA HIS A 306 -22.19 -11.11 -14.14
C HIS A 306 -23.26 -10.95 -15.23
N MET A 307 -23.16 -9.90 -16.02
CA MET A 307 -24.09 -9.63 -17.11
C MET A 307 -23.52 -10.06 -18.46
N LYS A 308 -22.33 -9.56 -18.78
CA LYS A 308 -21.65 -9.80 -20.06
C LYS A 308 -20.18 -9.38 -19.95
N ASN A 309 -19.40 -9.89 -20.89
CA ASN A 309 -18.11 -9.31 -21.22
C ASN A 309 -18.23 -8.52 -22.52
N SER A 310 -17.51 -7.42 -22.63
CA SER A 310 -17.23 -6.73 -23.90
C SER A 310 -15.75 -6.77 -24.19
N CYS A 311 -15.39 -6.77 -25.47
CA CYS A 311 -13.99 -6.75 -25.88
C CYS A 311 -13.78 -5.73 -26.99
N GLN A 312 -12.82 -4.84 -26.78
CA GLN A 312 -12.39 -3.87 -27.78
C GLN A 312 -10.91 -4.06 -28.10
N LEU A 313 -10.57 -4.00 -29.38
CA LEU A 313 -9.20 -3.98 -29.86
C LEU A 313 -8.91 -2.60 -30.44
N LYS A 314 -7.87 -1.97 -29.92
CA LYS A 314 -7.31 -0.70 -30.38
C LYS A 314 -5.96 -0.94 -31.03
N ASN A 315 -5.81 -0.53 -32.28
CA ASN A 315 -4.49 -0.36 -32.89
C ASN A 315 -3.94 0.98 -32.43
N ILE A 316 -2.89 0.95 -31.61
CA ILE A 316 -2.32 2.15 -31.00
C ILE A 316 -1.62 3.01 -32.07
N ASP A 317 -0.96 2.37 -33.04
CA ASP A 317 -0.18 3.07 -34.06
C ASP A 317 -1.08 3.75 -35.11
N THR A 318 -2.23 3.16 -35.43
CA THR A 318 -3.20 3.74 -36.39
C THR A 318 -4.38 4.43 -35.73
N ASN A 319 -4.49 4.35 -34.40
CA ASN A 319 -5.63 4.83 -33.59
C ASN A 319 -6.99 4.33 -34.12
N GLN A 320 -7.04 3.08 -34.58
CA GLN A 320 -8.26 2.43 -35.05
C GLN A 320 -8.80 1.45 -34.00
N ASP A 321 -10.09 1.55 -33.71
CA ASP A 321 -10.76 0.74 -32.70
C ASP A 321 -11.84 -0.14 -33.33
N ARG A 322 -11.95 -1.40 -32.88
CA ARG A 322 -13.03 -2.32 -33.28
C ARG A 322 -13.35 -3.32 -32.16
N GLN A 323 -14.45 -4.05 -32.33
CA GLN A 323 -14.70 -5.24 -31.51
C GLN A 323 -13.63 -6.30 -31.78
N CYS A 324 -13.22 -7.00 -30.73
CA CYS A 324 -12.32 -8.14 -30.85
C CYS A 324 -13.02 -9.31 -31.57
N ASN A 325 -12.24 -10.16 -32.22
CA ASN A 325 -12.72 -11.50 -32.59
C ASN A 325 -12.48 -12.50 -31.43
N ASP A 326 -13.05 -13.69 -31.54
CA ASP A 326 -12.94 -14.74 -30.51
C ASP A 326 -11.50 -15.13 -30.20
N ASN A 327 -10.62 -15.15 -31.21
CA ASN A 327 -9.22 -15.49 -31.02
C ASN A 327 -8.50 -14.41 -30.19
N GLU A 328 -8.72 -13.13 -30.49
CA GLU A 328 -8.15 -12.00 -29.72
C GLU A 328 -8.69 -11.97 -28.29
N TYR A 329 -9.99 -12.18 -28.12
CA TYR A 329 -10.60 -12.28 -26.79
C TYR A 329 -10.00 -13.44 -25.99
N ASN A 330 -9.96 -14.65 -26.55
CA ASN A 330 -9.40 -15.82 -25.88
C ASN A 330 -7.91 -15.67 -25.63
N ASN A 331 -7.16 -15.10 -26.57
CA ASN A 331 -5.75 -14.79 -26.38
C ASN A 331 -5.56 -13.82 -25.24
N CYS A 332 -6.33 -12.73 -25.14
CA CYS A 332 -6.21 -11.81 -24.01
C CYS A 332 -6.66 -12.45 -22.69
N LEU A 333 -7.74 -13.24 -22.70
CA LEU A 333 -8.22 -13.94 -21.50
C LEU A 333 -7.18 -14.94 -20.98
N LEU A 334 -6.60 -15.75 -21.87
CA LEU A 334 -5.63 -16.81 -21.56
C LEU A 334 -4.20 -16.31 -21.40
N LYS A 335 -3.81 -15.22 -22.09
CA LYS A 335 -2.56 -14.50 -21.82
C LYS A 335 -2.71 -13.82 -20.48
N ARG A 336 -2.31 -14.55 -19.45
CA ARG A 336 -2.05 -14.04 -18.11
C ARG A 336 -0.69 -13.35 -18.10
N ASN A 337 -0.45 -12.43 -19.04
CA ASN A 337 0.82 -11.71 -19.15
C ASN A 337 0.54 -10.35 -19.79
N ASN A 338 0.50 -9.30 -18.99
CA ASN A 338 0.66 -7.94 -19.50
C ASN A 338 2.14 -7.80 -19.88
N ILE A 339 2.42 -7.64 -21.18
CA ILE A 339 3.76 -7.30 -21.64
C ILE A 339 3.86 -5.78 -21.66
N HIS A 340 4.88 -5.22 -21.00
CA HIS A 340 5.20 -3.81 -21.21
C HIS A 340 5.98 -3.64 -22.52
N PHE A 341 5.55 -2.73 -23.40
CA PHE A 341 6.21 -2.51 -24.69
C PHE A 341 7.67 -2.02 -24.54
N ASP A 342 7.95 -1.29 -23.46
CA ASP A 342 9.28 -0.76 -23.18
C ASP A 342 10.21 -1.78 -22.52
N ASN A 343 9.65 -2.86 -21.94
CA ASN A 343 10.41 -3.97 -21.38
C ASN A 343 9.57 -5.27 -21.40
N PRO A 344 9.75 -6.13 -22.43
CA PRO A 344 8.91 -7.31 -22.62
C PRO A 344 9.16 -8.43 -21.59
N HIS A 345 10.15 -8.27 -20.71
CA HIS A 345 10.40 -9.20 -19.61
C HIS A 345 9.64 -8.84 -18.31
N TYR A 346 8.99 -7.67 -18.26
CA TYR A 346 8.21 -7.21 -17.12
C TYR A 346 6.85 -7.92 -17.04
N ILE A 347 6.54 -8.51 -15.88
CA ILE A 347 5.31 -9.27 -15.59
C ILE A 347 4.53 -8.59 -14.46
N ASP A 348 3.33 -8.06 -14.73
CA ASP A 348 2.36 -7.66 -13.69
C ASP A 348 1.76 -8.91 -13.00
N GLU A 349 1.98 -9.14 -11.70
CA GLU A 349 1.63 -10.38 -10.94
C GLU A 349 0.14 -10.88 -10.96
N ASP A 350 -0.80 -10.39 -11.80
CA ASP A 350 -2.05 -11.11 -12.11
C ASP A 350 -1.76 -12.39 -12.95
N ASN A 351 -0.47 -12.56 -13.22
CA ASN A 351 0.15 -13.62 -13.95
C ASN A 351 0.50 -14.76 -12.98
N ILE A 352 -0.38 -15.75 -12.85
CA ILE A 352 0.04 -17.06 -12.32
C ILE A 352 1.09 -17.59 -13.31
N LEU A 353 2.36 -17.53 -12.91
CA LEU A 353 3.51 -18.03 -13.65
C LEU A 353 3.26 -19.49 -14.07
N TYR A 354 3.21 -19.77 -15.37
CA TYR A 354 3.57 -21.10 -15.85
C TYR A 354 5.07 -21.11 -16.08
N LYS A 355 5.83 -21.56 -15.07
CA LYS A 355 7.30 -21.73 -15.13
C LYS A 355 8.11 -20.46 -15.50
N ASN A 356 7.72 -19.29 -15.00
CA ASN A 356 8.46 -18.02 -15.22
C ASN A 356 8.53 -17.54 -16.68
N MET A 357 7.52 -17.88 -17.49
CA MET A 357 7.51 -17.54 -18.92
C MET A 357 6.39 -16.55 -19.31
N VAL A 358 6.71 -15.65 -20.24
CA VAL A 358 5.88 -14.58 -20.82
C VAL A 358 5.62 -14.86 -22.29
N TRP A 359 4.41 -14.59 -22.78
CA TRP A 359 4.11 -14.70 -24.21
C TRP A 359 4.48 -13.40 -24.93
N TYR A 360 5.53 -13.36 -25.76
CA TYR A 360 5.96 -12.19 -26.53
C TYR A 360 6.20 -12.52 -28.00
N LYS A 361 5.63 -11.73 -28.92
CA LYS A 361 5.77 -11.87 -30.38
C LYS A 361 5.51 -13.31 -30.88
N GLY A 362 4.43 -13.93 -30.37
CA GLY A 362 4.03 -15.29 -30.76
C GLY A 362 4.88 -16.42 -30.17
N LYS A 363 5.73 -16.14 -29.18
CA LYS A 363 6.59 -17.13 -28.52
C LYS A 363 6.57 -16.96 -27.01
N MET A 364 6.87 -18.02 -26.26
CA MET A 364 7.13 -17.92 -24.81
C MET A 364 8.60 -17.54 -24.58
N ILE A 365 8.85 -16.52 -23.76
CA ILE A 365 10.17 -16.02 -23.33
C ILE A 365 10.26 -16.03 -21.80
N ASP A 366 11.46 -15.97 -21.22
CA ASP A 366 11.58 -15.81 -19.76
C ASP A 366 11.10 -14.41 -19.34
N GLY A 367 10.37 -14.31 -18.24
CA GLY A 367 10.05 -13.02 -17.64
C GLY A 367 10.19 -13.01 -16.13
N TYR A 368 10.27 -11.80 -15.59
CA TYR A 368 10.42 -11.54 -14.17
C TYR A 368 9.31 -10.60 -13.72
N VAL A 369 8.76 -10.88 -12.53
CA VAL A 369 7.94 -9.91 -11.82
C VAL A 369 8.87 -8.83 -11.31
N TYR A 370 8.61 -7.60 -11.68
CA TYR A 370 9.25 -6.46 -11.07
C TYR A 370 8.30 -5.96 -9.99
N ASP A 371 8.51 -6.43 -8.77
CA ASP A 371 8.15 -5.64 -7.61
C ASP A 371 9.25 -4.57 -7.54
N ASP A 372 8.90 -3.32 -7.82
CA ASP A 372 9.66 -2.22 -7.25
C ASP A 372 9.64 -2.39 -5.73
N ASP A 373 10.72 -2.94 -5.18
CA ASP A 373 11.06 -2.88 -3.76
C ASP A 373 11.84 -1.59 -3.49
#